data_AF-A0A257J334-F1
#
_entry.id   AF-A0A257J334-F1
#
_cell.length_a   1.000
_cell.length_b   1.000
_cell.length_c   1.000
_cell.angle_alpha   90.00
_cell.angle_beta   90.00
_cell.angle_gamma   90.00
#
_symmetry.space_group_name_H-M   'P 1'
#
loop_
_entity.id
_entity.type
_entity.pdbx_description
1 polymer ?
#
loop_
_entity_poly.entity_id
_entity_poly.type
_entity_poly.pdbx_seq_one_letter_code
_entity_poly.pdbx_strand_id
1 'polypeptide(L)'
;MVALFGVVGASCLMSILSVGLAAAPQKSVISAAQFTVTGVVALEIALAIFFPRQSAAPPDERERLIVARAGHWAGLIFLFGVLPALGHYAVHGNGNIMFHVIVIALFVSGVAEYGAQIILFRR
;
A
#
# COMPACT_ATOMS: atom_id res chain seq x y z
N MET A 1 11.14 -2.29 -1.85
CA MET A 1 9.71 -1.96 -1.62
C MET A 1 8.80 -3.18 -1.60
N VAL A 2 8.83 -4.09 -2.59
CA VAL A 2 7.99 -5.32 -2.59
C VAL A 2 8.21 -6.21 -1.38
N ALA A 3 9.46 -6.45 -1.00
CA ALA A 3 9.73 -7.28 0.18
C ALA A 3 9.17 -6.63 1.46
N LEU A 4 9.19 -5.29 1.56
CA LEU A 4 8.62 -4.56 2.69
C LEU A 4 7.09 -4.68 2.71
N PHE A 5 6.43 -4.35 1.60
CA PHE A 5 4.97 -4.47 1.47
C PHE A 5 4.47 -5.91 1.57
N GLY A 6 5.22 -6.87 1.03
CA GLY A 6 4.89 -8.28 1.06
C GLY A 6 5.07 -8.88 2.46
N VAL A 7 6.21 -8.66 3.11
CA VAL A 7 6.48 -9.21 4.46
C VAL A 7 5.62 -8.53 5.52
N VAL A 8 5.54 -7.19 5.50
CA VAL A 8 4.76 -6.44 6.49
C VAL A 8 3.26 -6.57 6.21
N GLY A 9 2.85 -6.58 4.93
CA GLY A 9 1.46 -6.82 4.55
C GLY A 9 1.00 -8.23 4.90
N ALA A 10 1.83 -9.26 4.67
CA ALA A 10 1.49 -10.64 5.05
C ALA A 10 1.43 -10.82 6.58
N SER A 11 2.37 -10.24 7.33
CA SER A 11 2.33 -10.32 8.80
C SER A 11 1.12 -9.58 9.38
N CYS A 12 0.77 -8.44 8.80
CA CYS A 12 -0.45 -7.71 9.12
C CYS A 12 -1.71 -8.53 8.81
N LEU A 13 -1.79 -9.12 7.61
CA LEU A 13 -2.92 -9.94 7.19
C LEU A 13 -3.11 -11.15 8.11
N MET A 14 -2.02 -11.85 8.46
CA MET A 14 -2.06 -12.99 9.38
C MET A 14 -2.51 -12.59 10.79
N SER A 15 -2.08 -11.41 11.26
CA SER A 15 -2.54 -10.86 12.55
C SER A 15 -4.04 -10.54 12.52
N ILE A 16 -4.55 -9.97 11.44
CA ILE A 16 -5.98 -9.67 11.28
C ILE A 16 -6.82 -10.94 11.18
N LEU A 17 -6.37 -11.92 10.39
CA LEU A 17 -7.08 -13.19 10.20
C LEU A 17 -7.15 -14.05 11.47
N SER A 18 -6.12 -14.00 12.30
CA SER A 18 -6.07 -14.77 13.56
C SER A 18 -6.99 -14.22 14.66
N VAL A 19 -7.33 -12.93 14.61
CA VAL A 19 -8.12 -12.24 15.65
C VAL A 19 -9.54 -11.94 15.16
N GLY A 20 -9.73 -11.81 13.84
CA GLY A 20 -10.99 -11.48 13.20
C GLY A 20 -11.17 -9.98 12.95
N LEU A 21 -11.88 -9.65 11.86
CA LEU A 21 -12.03 -8.26 11.38
C LEU A 21 -12.80 -7.34 12.36
N ALA A 22 -13.65 -7.90 13.22
CA ALA A 22 -14.47 -7.15 14.16
C ALA A 22 -13.74 -6.80 15.47
N ALA A 23 -12.60 -7.43 15.73
CA ALA A 23 -11.82 -7.18 16.94
C ALA A 23 -11.22 -5.77 16.95
N ALA A 24 -10.94 -5.23 18.14
CA ALA A 24 -10.32 -3.93 18.25
C ALA A 24 -8.96 -3.90 17.52
N PRO A 25 -8.62 -2.81 16.80
CA PRO A 25 -7.34 -2.68 16.11
C PRO A 25 -6.18 -2.93 17.05
N GLN A 26 -5.43 -3.99 16.78
CA GLN A 26 -4.28 -4.33 17.60
C GLN A 26 -3.17 -3.32 17.40
N LYS A 27 -2.43 -3.00 18.47
CA LYS A 27 -1.25 -2.13 18.41
C LYS A 27 -0.23 -2.59 17.37
N SER A 28 -0.16 -3.89 17.10
CA SER A 28 0.68 -4.51 16.07
C SER A 28 0.32 -4.08 14.65
N VAL A 29 -0.97 -3.94 14.33
CA VAL A 29 -1.44 -3.51 13.00
C VAL A 29 -1.10 -2.03 12.78
N ILE A 30 -1.32 -1.22 13.81
CA ILE A 30 -1.00 0.22 13.78
C ILE A 30 0.51 0.41 13.60
N SER A 31 1.33 -0.31 14.37
CA SER A 31 2.79 -0.21 14.25
C SER A 31 3.27 -0.72 12.89
N ALA A 32 2.71 -1.81 12.35
CA ALA A 32 3.05 -2.33 11.03
C ALA A 32 2.78 -1.32 9.91
N ALA A 33 1.63 -0.63 9.94
CA ALA A 33 1.32 0.44 8.99
C ALA A 33 2.32 1.59 9.11
N GLN A 34 2.63 2.03 10.33
CA GLN A 34 3.61 3.09 10.59
C GLN A 34 5.01 2.72 10.09
N PHE A 35 5.50 1.51 10.41
CA PHE A 35 6.80 1.02 9.92
C PHE A 35 6.85 0.91 8.40
N THR A 36 5.73 0.53 7.75
CA THR A 36 5.67 0.47 6.29
C THR A 36 5.88 1.86 5.69
N VAL A 37 5.12 2.85 6.14
CA VAL A 37 5.23 4.22 5.64
C VAL A 37 6.62 4.80 5.92
N THR A 38 7.09 4.73 7.17
CA THR A 38 8.42 5.25 7.53
C THR A 38 9.54 4.52 6.79
N GLY A 39 9.43 3.20 6.61
CA GLY A 39 10.42 2.39 5.91
C GLY A 39 10.50 2.70 4.41
N VAL A 40 9.36 2.93 3.75
CA VAL A 40 9.31 3.37 2.34
C VAL A 40 10.01 4.71 2.19
N VAL A 41 9.63 5.71 3.00
CA VAL A 41 10.22 7.05 2.95
C VAL A 41 11.72 7.02 3.26
N ALA A 42 12.14 6.29 4.29
CA ALA A 42 13.55 6.16 4.64
C ALA A 42 14.37 5.48 3.52
N LEU A 43 13.80 4.49 2.85
CA LEU A 43 14.45 3.82 1.72
C LEU A 43 14.60 4.75 0.52
N GLU A 44 13.58 5.55 0.19
CA GLU A 44 13.67 6.54 -0.89
C GLU A 44 14.73 7.60 -0.60
N ILE A 45 14.80 8.09 0.64
CA ILE A 45 15.84 9.02 1.08
C ILE A 45 17.22 8.38 0.93
N ALA A 46 17.39 7.13 1.38
CA ALA A 46 18.67 6.44 1.25
C ALA A 46 19.08 6.28 -0.22
N LEU A 47 18.16 5.87 -1.09
CA LEU A 47 18.41 5.73 -2.52
C LEU A 47 18.80 7.06 -3.17
N ALA A 48 18.15 8.16 -2.79
CA ALA A 48 18.50 9.49 -3.26
C ALA A 48 19.91 9.93 -2.84
N ILE A 49 20.35 9.57 -1.62
CA ILE A 49 21.69 9.87 -1.12
C ILE A 49 22.76 9.03 -1.83
N PHE A 50 22.53 7.73 -2.01
CA PHE A 50 23.52 6.83 -2.61
C PHE A 50 23.59 6.92 -4.13
N PHE A 51 22.49 7.29 -4.81
CA PHE A 51 22.42 7.36 -6.28
C PHE A 51 21.92 8.73 -6.79
N PRO A 52 22.59 9.84 -6.42
CA PRO A 52 22.09 11.20 -6.67
C PRO A 52 21.99 11.55 -8.17
N ARG A 53 22.84 10.96 -9.00
CA ARG A 53 22.80 11.16 -10.46
C ARG A 53 21.60 10.49 -11.14
N GLN A 54 21.16 9.34 -10.63
CA GLN A 54 19.99 8.64 -11.15
C GLN A 54 18.70 9.27 -10.64
N SER A 55 18.68 9.77 -9.40
CA SER A 55 17.51 10.46 -8.84
C SER A 55 17.29 11.87 -9.43
N ALA A 56 18.34 12.52 -9.92
CA ALA A 56 18.25 13.86 -10.53
C ALA A 56 18.01 13.83 -12.06
N ALA A 57 18.07 12.65 -12.69
CA ALA A 57 17.73 12.52 -14.09
C ALA A 57 16.22 12.75 -14.27
N PRO A 58 15.79 13.65 -15.17
CA PRO A 58 14.37 13.80 -15.46
C PRO A 58 13.83 12.48 -16.00
N PRO A 59 12.74 11.94 -15.44
CA PRO A 59 12.16 10.70 -15.93
C PRO A 59 11.66 10.90 -17.36
N ASP A 60 11.92 9.92 -18.22
CA ASP A 60 11.47 9.95 -19.61
C ASP A 60 9.94 10.05 -19.66
N GLU A 61 9.40 10.68 -20.72
CA GLU A 61 7.94 10.86 -20.86
C GLU A 61 7.17 9.53 -20.78
N ARG A 62 7.79 8.44 -21.27
CA ARG A 62 7.26 7.07 -21.19
C ARG A 62 7.20 6.56 -19.76
N GLU A 63 8.26 6.72 -19.00
CA GLU A 63 8.31 6.28 -17.60
C GLU A 63 7.28 7.03 -16.77
N ARG A 64 7.14 8.34 -17.00
CA ARG A 64 6.14 9.18 -16.33
C ARG A 64 4.71 8.71 -16.61
N LEU A 65 4.41 8.33 -17.85
CA LEU A 65 3.10 7.78 -18.23
C LEU A 65 2.85 6.39 -17.63
N ILE A 66 3.88 5.54 -17.55
CA ILE A 66 3.78 4.21 -16.94
C ILE A 66 3.47 4.32 -15.45
N VAL A 67 4.22 5.15 -14.73
CA VAL A 67 4.02 5.39 -13.30
C VAL A 67 2.64 5.99 -13.04
N ALA A 68 2.21 6.98 -13.82
CA ALA A 68 0.89 7.57 -13.68
C ALA A 68 -0.23 6.55 -13.92
N ARG A 69 -0.09 5.69 -14.93
CA ARG A 69 -1.07 4.63 -15.21
C ARG A 69 -1.11 3.58 -14.10
N ALA A 70 0.06 3.14 -13.62
CA ALA A 70 0.14 2.17 -12.54
C ALA A 70 -0.49 2.72 -11.24
N GLY A 71 -0.19 3.97 -10.90
CA GLY A 71 -0.79 4.66 -9.76
C GLY A 71 -2.30 4.83 -9.90
N HIS A 72 -2.81 5.11 -11.10
CA HIS A 72 -4.26 5.18 -11.34
C HIS A 72 -4.95 3.84 -11.08
N TRP A 73 -4.41 2.73 -11.61
CA TRP A 73 -4.97 1.39 -11.38
C TRP A 73 -4.90 0.98 -9.91
N ALA A 74 -3.79 1.26 -9.24
CA ALA A 74 -3.65 1.03 -7.81
C ALA A 74 -4.69 1.83 -7.00
N GLY A 75 -4.84 3.12 -7.30
CA GLY A 75 -5.85 3.97 -6.68
C GLY A 75 -7.28 3.46 -6.86
N LEU A 76 -7.62 2.91 -8.03
CA LEU A 76 -8.93 2.28 -8.26
C LEU A 76 -9.12 1.02 -7.41
N ILE A 77 -8.09 0.19 -7.26
CA ILE A 77 -8.11 -1.00 -6.39
C ILE A 77 -8.28 -0.59 -4.93
N PHE A 78 -7.57 0.46 -4.50
CA PHE A 78 -7.73 1.02 -3.16
C PHE A 78 -9.16 1.52 -2.94
N LEU A 79 -9.69 2.31 -3.87
CA LEU A 79 -11.06 2.84 -3.81
C LEU A 79 -12.09 1.71 -3.72
N PHE A 80 -11.91 0.65 -4.49
CA PHE A 80 -12.78 -0.53 -4.47
C PHE A 80 -12.79 -1.23 -3.10
N GLY A 81 -11.69 -1.19 -2.33
CA GLY A 81 -11.67 -1.68 -0.95
C GLY A 81 -12.25 -0.70 0.07
N VAL A 82 -11.97 0.60 -0.10
CA VAL A 82 -12.35 1.65 0.86
C VAL A 82 -13.84 1.98 0.83
N LEU A 83 -14.46 2.07 -0.36
CA LEU A 83 -15.88 2.44 -0.48
C LEU A 83 -16.82 1.43 0.20
N PRO A 84 -16.68 0.10 0.00
CA PRO A 84 -17.48 -0.87 0.73
C PRO A 84 -17.21 -0.85 2.24
N ALA A 85 -15.97 -0.60 2.66
CA ALA A 85 -15.60 -0.49 4.07
C ALA A 85 -16.32 0.70 4.74
N LEU A 86 -16.34 1.87 4.08
CA LEU A 86 -17.09 3.03 4.54
C LEU A 86 -18.61 2.78 4.52
N GLY A 87 -19.13 2.18 3.45
CA GLY A 87 -20.55 1.85 3.35
C GLY A 87 -20.99 0.91 4.49
N HIS A 88 -20.18 -0.10 4.79
CA HIS A 88 -20.41 -0.99 5.91
C HIS A 88 -20.42 -0.25 7.25
N TYR A 89 -19.46 0.66 7.47
CA TYR A 89 -19.42 1.51 8.66
C TYR A 89 -20.66 2.40 8.79
N ALA A 90 -21.11 3.02 7.70
CA ALA A 90 -22.28 3.89 7.71
C ALA A 90 -23.57 3.16 8.13
N VAL A 91 -23.69 1.86 7.80
CA VAL A 91 -24.87 1.05 8.14
C VAL A 91 -24.75 0.41 9.53
N HIS A 92 -23.57 -0.09 9.92
CA HIS A 92 -23.41 -0.92 11.12
C HIS A 92 -22.66 -0.22 12.27
N GLY A 93 -22.07 0.95 12.04
CA GLY A 93 -21.31 1.71 13.04
C GLY A 93 -19.99 1.05 13.50
N ASN A 94 -19.57 -0.06 12.89
CA ASN A 94 -18.39 -0.81 13.33
C ASN A 94 -17.10 -0.27 12.67
N GLY A 95 -16.40 0.61 13.39
CA GLY A 95 -15.14 1.20 12.93
C GLY A 95 -13.96 0.22 12.84
N ASN A 96 -14.01 -0.91 13.57
CA ASN A 96 -12.93 -1.89 13.57
C ASN A 96 -12.81 -2.60 12.22
N ILE A 97 -13.95 -3.04 11.68
CA ILE A 97 -14.00 -3.70 10.36
C ILE A 97 -13.53 -2.71 9.28
N MET A 98 -14.01 -1.47 9.36
CA MET A 98 -13.60 -0.41 8.44
C MET A 98 -12.08 -0.24 8.44
N PHE A 99 -11.46 -0.12 9.62
CA PHE A 99 -10.02 0.04 9.74
C PHE A 99 -9.25 -1.13 9.13
N HIS A 100 -9.59 -2.38 9.50
CA HIS A 100 -8.89 -3.55 8.99
C HIS A 100 -9.01 -3.71 7.47
N VAL A 101 -10.19 -3.44 6.90
CA VAL A 101 -10.41 -3.53 5.45
C VAL A 101 -9.64 -2.44 4.71
N ILE A 102 -9.60 -1.20 5.23
CA ILE A 102 -8.80 -0.12 4.63
C ILE A 102 -7.32 -0.46 4.66
N VAL A 103 -6.81 -0.98 5.77
CA VAL A 103 -5.41 -1.40 5.90
C VAL A 103 -5.07 -2.50 4.90
N ILE A 104 -5.92 -3.52 4.76
CA ILE A 104 -5.72 -4.58 3.76
C ILE A 104 -5.75 -4.00 2.34
N ALA A 105 -6.72 -3.13 2.03
CA ALA A 105 -6.83 -2.49 0.73
C ALA A 105 -5.59 -1.65 0.38
N LEU A 106 -4.98 -0.98 1.37
CA LEU A 106 -3.73 -0.25 1.20
C LEU A 106 -2.59 -1.16 0.76
N PHE A 107 -2.39 -2.29 1.44
CA PHE A 107 -1.35 -3.25 1.06
C PHE A 107 -1.60 -3.88 -0.31
N VAL A 108 -2.85 -4.27 -0.61
CA VAL A 108 -3.23 -4.84 -1.91
C VAL A 108 -2.99 -3.83 -3.03
N SER A 109 -3.37 -2.56 -2.82
CA SER A 109 -3.11 -1.48 -3.77
C SER A 109 -1.62 -1.28 -4.01
N GLY A 110 -0.79 -1.26 -2.97
CA GLY A 110 0.67 -1.09 -3.12
C GLY A 110 1.32 -2.24 -3.89
N VAL A 111 0.88 -3.48 -3.66
CA VAL A 111 1.34 -4.64 -4.44
C VAL A 111 0.89 -4.53 -5.91
N ALA A 112 -0.35 -4.10 -6.15
CA ALA A 112 -0.88 -3.92 -7.49
C ALA A 112 -0.18 -2.81 -8.26
N GLU A 113 0.13 -1.68 -7.61
CA GLU A 113 0.88 -0.57 -8.21
C GLU A 113 2.24 -1.05 -8.71
N TYR A 114 2.98 -1.74 -7.86
CA TYR A 114 4.30 -2.22 -8.21
C TYR A 114 4.25 -3.33 -9.26
N GLY A 115 3.29 -4.26 -9.15
CA GLY A 115 3.06 -5.29 -10.17
C GLY A 115 2.74 -4.68 -11.53
N ALA A 116 1.91 -3.64 -11.57
CA ALA A 116 1.59 -2.89 -12.78
C ALA A 116 2.85 -2.22 -13.36
N GLN A 117 3.66 -1.55 -12.52
CA GLN A 117 4.92 -0.96 -12.96
C GLN A 117 5.84 -2.00 -13.60
N ILE A 118 6.07 -3.17 -12.98
CA ILE A 118 6.90 -4.23 -13.57
C ILE A 118 6.37 -4.67 -14.94
N ILE A 119 5.07 -4.91 -15.06
CA ILE A 119 4.47 -5.41 -16.30
C ILE A 119 4.57 -4.36 -17.41
N LEU A 120 4.31 -3.09 -17.08
CA LEU A 120 4.36 -1.98 -18.03
C LEU A 120 5.79 -1.62 -18.45
N PHE A 121 6.78 -1.73 -17.56
CA PHE A 121 8.19 -1.51 -17.92
C PHE A 121 8.78 -2.66 -18.75
N ARG A 122 8.16 -3.84 -18.72
CA ARG A 122 8.57 -5.01 -19.53
C ARG A 122 7.92 -5.06 -20.92
N ARG A 123 6.96 -4.19 -21.22
CA ARG A 123 6.26 -4.12 -22.52
C ARG A 123 6.67 -2.87 -23.28
#